data_AF-A0A534XUN3-F1
#
_entry.id   AF-A0A534XUN3-F1
#
_cell.length_a   1.000
_cell.length_b   1.000
_cell.length_c   1.000
_cell.angle_alpha   90.00
_cell.angle_beta   90.00
_cell.angle_gamma   90.00
#
_symmetry.space_group_name_H-M   'P 1'
#
loop_
_entity.id
_entity.type
_entity.pdbx_description
1 polymer ?
#
loop_
_entity_poly.entity_id
_entity_poly.type
_entity_poly.pdbx_seq_one_letter_code
_entity_poly.pdbx_strand_id
1 'polypeptide(L)'
;MNNNHPKGSRHDVIDAPPERGTPFAIGAATVVCLNTQMPSPFSSSGSRDFPVMTKALVPWIVLGIFVAYVAASALPLPVGPGSGFDVTAFGRLPVQANGRVQPFDSVARTSLLQIRGTVTAPIDGFKAPQARPTMIDPTVWLLEVLAKPDTADTRRVFPIKNRELLGKLQLQAASRGTNYYAFNDLVPKQSEILQQVQQIANVKASDRAPWQEELIALREKLMLYERLKNSLAPNSRLQQDAKGTPITFDFAGELARYQADLAEALRVDAGRRSGSTERLDVAVEMRVRTFSRLFQFVSRTGVLAVVPRPDKTGSSTGWSNIGTVIVQSALGHQPPVPVAFLAGMTSAFAQGKPHAFNSRMAEYRQWLAANAPAPELRKARVEALSNLLLPLVKAAVLYAVALALLGVAWRTRSAMVSRSALLMVLLASALHATGLLFATMLVGKPSWIAVSGWAIGLAALVVGRFWRRFNGTWASAAIGLTALVAAYVVVPGGAASLFRNVLETSFLVAIAATVIVLYVGRGSRTAKQPAMAPQPTLESPVA
;
A
#
# COMPACT_ATOMS: atom_id res chain seq x y z
N MET A 1 58.01 21.86 4.68
CA MET A 1 59.11 21.92 3.69
C MET A 1 58.71 21.04 2.51
N ASN A 2 58.08 21.62 1.49
CA ASN A 2 58.68 21.96 0.17
C ASN A 2 58.35 20.85 -0.86
N ASN A 3 57.27 21.00 -1.65
CA ASN A 3 57.25 21.41 -3.07
C ASN A 3 58.12 20.54 -4.00
N ASN A 4 57.52 19.92 -5.03
CA ASN A 4 57.72 20.36 -6.42
C ASN A 4 56.97 19.51 -7.46
N HIS A 5 56.19 20.20 -8.29
CA HIS A 5 55.95 19.86 -9.70
C HIS A 5 57.19 20.16 -10.55
N PRO A 6 57.24 19.66 -11.80
CA PRO A 6 57.44 20.58 -12.91
C PRO A 6 56.51 20.36 -14.13
N LYS A 7 56.46 21.42 -14.95
CA LYS A 7 55.72 21.68 -16.19
C LYS A 7 56.57 21.41 -17.45
N GLY A 8 55.89 21.28 -18.61
CA GLY A 8 56.31 21.72 -19.96
C GLY A 8 55.18 21.43 -20.97
N SER A 9 54.40 22.39 -21.51
CA SER A 9 54.58 23.39 -22.62
C SER A 9 54.85 22.78 -24.01
N ARG A 10 53.88 22.76 -24.97
CA ARG A 10 53.57 23.75 -26.08
C ARG A 10 54.69 23.81 -27.16
N HIS A 11 54.51 23.89 -28.48
CA HIS A 11 53.49 24.30 -29.47
C HIS A 11 53.66 23.45 -30.77
N ASP A 12 52.71 23.34 -31.72
CA ASP A 12 52.56 24.27 -32.87
C ASP A 12 51.19 24.15 -33.57
N VAL A 13 50.81 25.27 -34.20
CA VAL A 13 49.57 25.63 -34.92
C VAL A 13 49.94 25.97 -36.37
N ILE A 14 48.93 26.19 -37.24
CA ILE A 14 48.87 26.93 -38.54
C ILE A 14 48.61 25.99 -39.73
N ASP A 15 47.68 26.17 -40.68
CA ASP A 15 46.61 27.15 -40.97
C ASP A 15 45.59 26.57 -41.98
N ALA A 16 44.43 27.21 -42.10
CA ALA A 16 43.28 26.96 -43.01
C ALA A 16 43.46 27.74 -44.36
N PRO A 17 42.46 28.09 -45.24
CA PRO A 17 40.99 27.91 -45.27
C PRO A 17 40.38 27.73 -46.73
N PRO A 18 39.22 28.32 -47.18
CA PRO A 18 38.15 27.57 -47.90
C PRO A 18 37.65 28.21 -49.23
N GLU A 19 36.66 27.65 -49.94
CA GLU A 19 35.86 28.42 -50.93
C GLU A 19 34.37 28.04 -51.03
N ARG A 20 33.55 29.05 -51.37
CA ARG A 20 32.08 29.11 -51.45
C ARG A 20 31.60 28.99 -52.91
N GLY A 21 30.32 28.68 -53.12
CA GLY A 21 29.59 29.13 -54.32
C GLY A 21 28.27 28.42 -54.61
N THR A 22 27.14 29.10 -54.40
CA THR A 22 25.81 28.81 -55.00
C THR A 22 25.70 29.57 -56.36
N PRO A 23 24.76 29.25 -57.29
CA PRO A 23 23.38 29.78 -57.22
C PRO A 23 22.25 28.92 -57.87
N PHE A 24 21.03 29.44 -57.71
CA PHE A 24 19.70 29.02 -58.22
C PHE A 24 19.43 29.41 -59.70
N ALA A 25 18.61 28.62 -60.45
CA ALA A 25 17.62 29.04 -61.49
C ALA A 25 16.93 27.80 -62.12
N ILE A 26 15.62 27.56 -61.97
CA ILE A 26 14.47 27.85 -62.88
C ILE A 26 14.62 27.34 -64.34
N GLY A 27 13.68 26.48 -64.79
CA GLY A 27 13.46 26.22 -66.23
C GLY A 27 12.64 24.96 -66.54
N ALA A 28 11.59 25.10 -67.34
CA ALA A 28 10.54 24.12 -67.61
C ALA A 28 10.81 23.15 -68.78
N ALA A 29 9.92 22.15 -68.89
CA ALA A 29 9.33 21.62 -70.13
C ALA A 29 9.92 20.35 -70.81
N THR A 30 9.08 19.32 -70.80
CA THR A 30 8.68 18.44 -71.93
C THR A 30 9.44 17.13 -72.22
N VAL A 31 8.80 16.04 -71.78
CA VAL A 31 8.44 14.78 -72.50
C VAL A 31 9.26 14.37 -73.72
N VAL A 32 9.96 13.24 -73.61
CA VAL A 32 10.06 12.22 -74.66
C VAL A 32 9.84 10.84 -74.03
N CYS A 33 8.77 10.17 -74.44
CA CYS A 33 8.50 8.77 -74.14
C CYS A 33 9.46 7.88 -74.93
N LEU A 34 10.20 6.98 -74.27
CA LEU A 34 10.55 5.70 -74.90
C LEU A 34 10.39 4.56 -73.89
N ASN A 35 9.57 3.62 -74.34
CA ASN A 35 9.05 2.44 -73.69
C ASN A 35 10.03 1.28 -73.89
N THR A 36 10.59 0.70 -72.83
CA THR A 36 11.00 -0.72 -72.81
C THR A 36 11.20 -1.19 -71.37
N GLN A 37 10.52 -2.29 -71.04
CA GLN A 37 10.44 -2.94 -69.74
C GLN A 37 11.79 -3.47 -69.23
N MET A 38 12.07 -3.26 -67.95
CA MET A 38 12.76 -4.23 -67.08
C MET A 38 12.07 -4.28 -65.72
N PRO A 39 11.84 -5.49 -65.14
CA PRO A 39 11.09 -5.65 -63.91
C PRO A 39 11.92 -5.22 -62.69
N SER A 40 11.37 -4.31 -61.89
CA SER A 40 11.91 -3.93 -60.59
C SER A 40 11.59 -4.99 -59.53
N PRO A 41 12.57 -5.41 -58.68
CA PRO A 41 12.37 -6.42 -57.66
C PRO A 41 11.83 -5.78 -56.38
N PHE A 42 10.62 -5.23 -56.42
CA PHE A 42 9.91 -4.83 -55.20
C PHE A 42 8.43 -5.18 -55.32
N SER A 43 8.14 -6.48 -55.29
CA SER A 43 6.81 -6.96 -54.91
C SER A 43 6.72 -6.95 -53.38
N SER A 44 5.98 -5.97 -52.87
CA SER A 44 5.40 -6.03 -51.54
C SER A 44 4.30 -7.08 -51.52
N SER A 45 4.61 -8.31 -51.08
CA SER A 45 3.60 -9.28 -50.66
C SER A 45 4.23 -10.33 -49.77
N GLY A 46 3.93 -10.22 -48.49
CA GLY A 46 4.42 -11.12 -47.46
C GLY A 46 3.83 -10.74 -46.12
N SER A 47 2.50 -10.55 -46.06
CA SER A 47 1.81 -10.72 -44.79
C SER A 47 2.14 -12.12 -44.32
N ARG A 48 2.99 -12.25 -43.29
CA ARG A 48 3.19 -13.52 -42.60
C ARG A 48 1.84 -13.89 -41.98
N ASP A 49 1.03 -14.62 -42.74
CA ASP A 49 -0.20 -15.20 -42.25
C ASP A 49 0.17 -16.27 -41.25
N PHE A 50 0.14 -15.90 -39.97
CA PHE A 50 0.21 -16.86 -38.89
C PHE A 50 -0.90 -17.91 -39.10
N PRO A 51 -0.59 -19.22 -39.02
CA PRO A 51 -1.53 -20.30 -39.37
C PRO A 51 -2.83 -20.16 -38.59
N VAL A 52 -3.99 -20.42 -39.21
CA VAL A 52 -5.36 -20.21 -38.69
C VAL A 52 -5.55 -20.66 -37.22
N MET A 53 -4.84 -21.71 -36.81
CA MET A 53 -4.83 -22.24 -35.44
C MET A 53 -4.27 -21.27 -34.39
N THR A 54 -3.29 -20.44 -34.72
CA THR A 54 -2.72 -19.43 -33.80
C THR A 54 -3.67 -18.26 -33.53
N LYS A 55 -4.51 -17.86 -34.50
CA LYS A 55 -5.48 -16.76 -34.33
C LYS A 55 -6.58 -17.09 -33.29
N ALA A 56 -6.93 -18.38 -33.14
CA ALA A 56 -7.87 -18.84 -32.13
C ALA A 56 -7.26 -18.91 -30.72
N LEU A 57 -5.95 -19.15 -30.61
CA LEU A 57 -5.25 -19.29 -29.32
C LEU A 57 -4.93 -17.96 -28.64
N VAL A 58 -4.77 -16.85 -29.38
CA VAL A 58 -4.33 -15.56 -28.81
C VAL A 58 -5.15 -15.11 -27.59
N PRO A 59 -6.50 -15.10 -27.60
CA PRO A 59 -7.27 -14.70 -26.42
C PRO A 59 -6.98 -15.57 -25.18
N TRP A 60 -6.75 -16.87 -25.38
CA TRP A 60 -6.43 -17.81 -24.32
C TRP A 60 -5.00 -17.64 -23.80
N ILE A 61 -4.04 -17.31 -24.68
CA ILE A 61 -2.68 -16.95 -24.28
C ILE A 61 -2.70 -15.68 -23.43
N VAL A 62 -3.42 -14.64 -23.87
CA VAL A 62 -3.57 -13.40 -23.11
C VAL A 62 -4.22 -13.68 -21.75
N LEU A 63 -5.29 -14.46 -21.72
CA LEU A 63 -5.91 -14.89 -20.46
C LEU A 63 -4.92 -15.64 -19.57
N GLY A 64 -4.17 -16.61 -20.13
CA GLY A 64 -3.17 -17.39 -19.42
C GLY A 64 -2.09 -16.52 -18.77
N ILE A 65 -1.61 -15.49 -19.47
CA ILE A 65 -0.65 -14.52 -18.92
C ILE A 65 -1.24 -13.77 -17.72
N PHE A 66 -2.46 -13.27 -17.81
CA PHE A 66 -3.08 -12.53 -16.71
C PHE A 66 -3.51 -13.43 -15.55
N VAL A 67 -3.92 -14.67 -15.81
CA VAL A 67 -4.14 -15.69 -14.77
C VAL A 67 -2.83 -16.00 -14.06
N ALA A 68 -1.73 -16.18 -14.81
CA ALA A 68 -0.40 -16.37 -14.24
C ALA A 68 0.04 -15.15 -13.42
N TYR A 69 -0.21 -13.93 -13.88
CA TYR A 69 0.04 -12.69 -13.11
C TYR A 69 -0.74 -12.66 -11.79
N VAL A 70 -2.02 -13.07 -11.80
CA VAL A 70 -2.85 -13.14 -10.59
C VAL A 70 -2.33 -14.22 -9.65
N ALA A 71 -2.02 -15.40 -10.17
CA ALA A 71 -1.53 -16.56 -9.42
C ALA A 71 -0.11 -16.35 -8.87
N ALA A 72 0.73 -15.60 -9.57
CA ALA A 72 2.09 -15.31 -9.15
C ALA A 72 2.14 -14.57 -7.80
N SER A 73 1.12 -13.78 -7.45
CA SER A 73 1.06 -13.15 -6.13
C SER A 73 0.70 -14.13 -5.01
N ALA A 74 0.10 -15.27 -5.33
CA ALA A 74 -0.25 -16.30 -4.35
C ALA A 74 0.95 -17.20 -4.02
N LEU A 75 1.98 -17.19 -4.88
CA LEU A 75 3.23 -17.90 -4.65
C LEU A 75 4.04 -17.17 -3.58
N PRO A 76 4.54 -17.87 -2.54
CA PRO A 76 5.43 -17.30 -1.55
C PRO A 76 6.80 -17.04 -2.19
N LEU A 77 6.96 -15.90 -2.87
CA LEU A 77 8.28 -15.46 -3.29
C LEU A 77 9.04 -14.98 -2.03
N PRO A 78 10.27 -15.47 -1.80
CA PRO A 78 11.07 -15.02 -0.67
C PRO A 78 11.27 -13.50 -0.74
N VAL A 79 10.96 -12.81 0.36
CA VAL A 79 11.08 -11.36 0.46
C VAL A 79 12.56 -10.99 0.53
N GLY A 80 13.17 -10.77 -0.64
CA GLY A 80 14.51 -10.19 -0.80
C GLY A 80 15.68 -11.11 -0.41
N PRO A 81 16.85 -10.99 -1.06
CA PRO A 81 18.07 -11.65 -0.59
C PRO A 81 18.58 -10.96 0.69
N GLY A 82 18.83 -11.72 1.76
CA GLY A 82 19.93 -11.38 2.68
C GLY A 82 19.69 -11.37 4.19
N SER A 83 18.45 -11.32 4.71
CA SER A 83 18.26 -11.19 6.18
C SER A 83 17.99 -12.51 6.91
N GLY A 84 17.45 -13.53 6.23
CA GLY A 84 17.09 -14.83 6.81
C GLY A 84 15.85 -14.83 7.72
N PHE A 85 15.25 -13.68 8.00
CA PHE A 85 14.04 -13.57 8.83
C PHE A 85 12.76 -13.92 8.05
N ASP A 86 11.90 -14.77 8.61
CA ASP A 86 10.57 -15.05 8.07
C ASP A 86 9.56 -13.94 8.46
N VAL A 87 9.75 -12.77 7.83
CA VAL A 87 8.90 -11.60 8.05
C VAL A 87 7.47 -11.84 7.56
N THR A 88 7.29 -12.65 6.52
CA THR A 88 5.96 -13.00 6.02
C THR A 88 5.17 -13.79 7.06
N ALA A 89 5.80 -14.73 7.78
CA ALA A 89 5.14 -15.41 8.89
C ALA A 89 4.81 -14.46 10.04
N PHE A 90 5.70 -13.52 10.39
CA PHE A 90 5.41 -12.49 11.40
C PHE A 90 4.20 -11.63 11.01
N GLY A 91 4.17 -11.15 9.78
CA GLY A 91 3.09 -10.32 9.27
C GLY A 91 1.72 -10.99 9.34
N ARG A 92 1.68 -12.33 9.26
CA ARG A 92 0.47 -13.15 9.38
C ARG A 92 0.02 -13.42 10.82
N LEU A 93 0.84 -13.08 11.82
CA LEU A 93 0.44 -13.26 13.22
C LEU A 93 -0.77 -12.36 13.53
N PRO A 94 -1.75 -12.88 14.28
CA PRO A 94 -2.89 -12.10 14.74
C PRO A 94 -2.48 -11.07 15.80
N VAL A 95 -3.06 -9.87 15.71
CA VAL A 95 -2.97 -8.80 16.69
C VAL A 95 -4.28 -8.03 16.69
N GLN A 96 -4.73 -7.62 17.87
CA GLN A 96 -5.83 -6.68 17.96
C GLN A 96 -5.31 -5.24 17.88
N ALA A 97 -5.84 -4.48 16.92
CA ALA A 97 -5.70 -3.04 16.82
C ALA A 97 -7.02 -2.44 16.31
N ASN A 98 -7.28 -1.16 16.63
CA ASN A 98 -8.52 -0.47 16.21
C ASN A 98 -9.81 -1.23 16.55
N GLY A 99 -9.82 -1.99 17.66
CA GLY A 99 -10.99 -2.74 18.11
C GLY A 99 -11.24 -4.08 17.42
N ARG A 100 -10.35 -4.57 16.53
CA ARG A 100 -10.51 -5.85 15.83
C ARG A 100 -9.19 -6.63 15.73
N VAL A 101 -9.28 -7.96 15.76
CA VAL A 101 -8.15 -8.84 15.46
C VAL A 101 -7.89 -8.88 13.94
N GLN A 102 -6.65 -8.60 13.56
CA GLN A 102 -6.15 -8.55 12.19
C GLN A 102 -4.67 -8.96 12.14
N PRO A 103 -4.07 -9.18 10.95
CA PRO A 103 -2.64 -9.46 10.84
C PRO A 103 -1.77 -8.25 11.19
N PHE A 104 -0.56 -8.48 11.72
CA PHE A 104 0.45 -7.43 11.90
C PHE A 104 0.76 -6.69 10.59
N ASP A 105 0.75 -7.40 9.47
CA ASP A 105 0.94 -6.85 8.13
C ASP A 105 -0.15 -5.81 7.76
N SER A 106 -1.41 -6.05 8.16
CA SER A 106 -2.48 -5.05 8.00
C SER A 106 -2.28 -3.83 8.88
N VAL A 107 -1.88 -4.03 10.14
CA VAL A 107 -1.53 -2.94 11.06
C VAL A 107 -0.43 -2.08 10.44
N ALA A 108 0.66 -2.72 10.00
CA ALA A 108 1.79 -2.05 9.39
C ALA A 108 1.41 -1.19 8.18
N ARG A 109 0.68 -1.77 7.21
CA ARG A 109 0.24 -1.02 6.02
C ARG A 109 -0.71 0.12 6.37
N THR A 110 -1.65 -0.11 7.27
CA THR A 110 -2.63 0.92 7.66
C THR A 110 -1.94 2.06 8.41
N SER A 111 -1.03 1.74 9.31
CA SER A 111 -0.25 2.75 10.04
C SER A 111 0.67 3.55 9.12
N LEU A 112 1.37 2.91 8.18
CA LEU A 112 2.14 3.63 7.16
C LEU A 112 1.24 4.49 6.27
N LEU A 113 0.06 4.00 5.88
CA LEU A 113 -0.89 4.79 5.10
C LEU A 113 -1.36 6.03 5.89
N GLN A 114 -1.66 5.89 7.18
CA GLN A 114 -2.10 7.00 8.04
C GLN A 114 -0.97 8.01 8.30
N ILE A 115 0.26 7.54 8.54
CA ILE A 115 1.40 8.40 8.84
C ILE A 115 1.95 9.04 7.56
N ARG A 116 2.25 8.22 6.55
CA ARG A 116 2.98 8.60 5.33
C ARG A 116 2.09 8.99 4.15
N GLY A 117 0.84 8.52 4.13
CA GLY A 117 -0.05 8.61 2.96
C GLY A 117 0.16 7.49 1.93
N THR A 118 1.04 6.53 2.21
CA THR A 118 1.33 5.39 1.33
C THR A 118 1.71 4.17 2.16
N VAL A 119 1.52 2.96 1.63
CA VAL A 119 1.80 1.72 2.37
C VAL A 119 3.27 1.32 2.45
N THR A 120 4.19 1.98 1.75
CA THR A 120 5.64 1.68 1.77
C THR A 120 6.46 2.93 2.06
N ALA A 121 7.70 2.79 2.55
CA ALA A 121 8.61 3.91 2.84
C ALA A 121 10.04 3.66 2.30
N PRO A 122 10.80 4.68 1.87
CA PRO A 122 12.21 4.52 1.53
C PRO A 122 13.06 4.14 2.74
N ILE A 123 13.97 3.16 2.61
CA ILE A 123 14.91 2.76 3.66
C ILE A 123 15.88 3.91 3.99
N ASP A 124 16.41 4.58 2.98
CA ASP A 124 17.57 5.46 3.13
C ASP A 124 17.31 6.94 2.79
N GLY A 125 16.05 7.28 2.51
CA GLY A 125 15.75 8.45 1.69
C GLY A 125 16.41 8.36 0.30
N PHE A 126 16.37 9.45 -0.47
CA PHE A 126 17.00 9.49 -1.80
C PHE A 126 18.51 9.71 -1.64
N LYS A 127 19.29 8.63 -1.48
CA LYS A 127 20.77 8.69 -1.37
C LYS A 127 21.48 9.06 -2.69
N ALA A 128 20.81 8.94 -3.83
CA ALA A 128 21.32 9.38 -5.13
C ALA A 128 20.17 9.89 -6.02
N PRO A 129 20.34 10.96 -6.81
CA PRO A 129 19.32 11.46 -7.74
C PRO A 129 18.85 10.43 -8.78
N GLN A 130 19.62 9.37 -9.01
CA GLN A 130 19.42 8.41 -10.11
C GLN A 130 19.11 6.97 -9.65
N ALA A 131 19.11 6.66 -8.35
CA ALA A 131 18.79 5.31 -7.86
C ALA A 131 17.35 5.25 -7.33
N ARG A 132 16.57 4.26 -7.79
CA ARG A 132 15.26 3.97 -7.20
C ARG A 132 15.48 3.64 -5.72
N PRO A 133 14.85 4.36 -4.77
CA PRO A 133 15.05 4.10 -3.35
C PRO A 133 14.57 2.68 -3.01
N THR A 134 15.40 1.92 -2.30
CA THR A 134 14.97 0.65 -1.73
C THR A 134 13.83 0.91 -0.77
N MET A 135 12.68 0.30 -1.01
CA MET A 135 11.50 0.45 -0.17
C MET A 135 11.55 -0.56 0.98
N ILE A 136 11.20 -0.13 2.18
CA ILE A 136 11.03 -0.99 3.34
C ILE A 136 9.72 -1.75 3.20
N ASP A 137 9.77 -3.05 3.48
CA ASP A 137 8.55 -3.83 3.67
C ASP A 137 7.77 -3.28 4.88
N PRO A 138 6.43 -3.16 4.80
CA PRO A 138 5.63 -2.57 5.88
C PRO A 138 5.81 -3.31 7.20
N THR A 139 5.87 -4.65 7.15
CA THR A 139 6.02 -5.48 8.35
C THR A 139 7.40 -5.31 8.96
N VAL A 140 8.45 -5.19 8.13
CA VAL A 140 9.80 -4.83 8.60
C VAL A 140 9.81 -3.47 9.28
N TRP A 141 9.15 -2.46 8.69
CA TRP A 141 9.03 -1.14 9.32
C TRP A 141 8.35 -1.22 10.70
N LEU A 142 7.24 -1.96 10.81
CA LEU A 142 6.57 -2.11 12.08
C LEU A 142 7.44 -2.84 13.10
N LEU A 143 8.16 -3.90 12.68
CA LEU A 143 9.14 -4.58 13.55
C LEU A 143 10.24 -3.65 14.04
N GLU A 144 10.74 -2.74 13.19
CA GLU A 144 11.70 -1.71 13.61
C GLU A 144 11.08 -0.75 14.62
N VAL A 145 9.87 -0.26 14.39
CA VAL A 145 9.17 0.62 15.34
C VAL A 145 9.01 -0.06 16.71
N LEU A 146 8.78 -1.36 16.73
CA LEU A 146 8.55 -2.14 17.94
C LEU A 146 9.84 -2.55 18.68
N ALA A 147 10.93 -2.82 17.96
CA ALA A 147 12.12 -3.48 18.52
C ALA A 147 13.47 -2.81 18.16
N LYS A 148 13.49 -1.85 17.24
CA LYS A 148 14.67 -1.05 16.85
C LYS A 148 14.29 0.44 16.73
N PRO A 149 13.77 1.06 17.80
CA PRO A 149 13.27 2.44 17.73
C PRO A 149 14.35 3.43 17.27
N ASP A 150 15.62 3.24 17.64
CA ASP A 150 16.72 4.10 17.17
C ASP A 150 16.89 4.07 15.64
N THR A 151 16.61 2.93 15.00
CA THR A 151 16.60 2.82 13.54
C THR A 151 15.31 3.39 12.97
N ALA A 152 14.16 3.00 13.53
CA ALA A 152 12.85 3.42 13.06
C ALA A 152 12.66 4.95 13.10
N ASP A 153 13.19 5.61 14.13
CA ASP A 153 13.03 7.04 14.35
C ASP A 153 13.80 7.91 13.34
N THR A 154 14.75 7.30 12.61
CA THR A 154 15.47 7.95 11.50
C THR A 154 14.74 7.83 10.16
N ARG A 155 13.69 6.99 10.08
CA ARG A 155 12.94 6.77 8.84
C ARG A 155 12.10 8.00 8.52
N ARG A 156 12.27 8.55 7.31
CA ARG A 156 11.52 9.73 6.82
C ARG A 156 10.11 9.37 6.38
N VAL A 157 9.20 9.23 7.34
CA VAL A 157 7.81 8.78 7.11
C VAL A 157 6.76 9.88 7.31
N PHE A 158 7.12 11.05 7.84
CA PHE A 158 6.17 12.13 8.12
C PHE A 158 6.16 13.20 7.01
N PRO A 159 5.17 13.21 6.11
CA PRO A 159 5.05 14.26 5.11
C PRO A 159 4.61 15.58 5.74
N ILE A 160 5.31 16.67 5.44
CA ILE A 160 4.91 18.05 5.75
C ILE A 160 5.02 18.87 4.46
N LYS A 161 3.88 19.27 3.91
CA LYS A 161 3.76 19.90 2.59
C LYS A 161 3.69 21.43 2.68
N ASN A 162 3.06 21.97 3.72
CA ASN A 162 2.82 23.39 3.87
C ASN A 162 4.11 24.13 4.28
N ARG A 163 4.53 25.10 3.45
CA ARG A 163 5.74 25.91 3.68
C ARG A 163 5.63 26.83 4.91
N GLU A 164 4.44 27.35 5.20
CA GLU A 164 4.20 28.16 6.39
C GLU A 164 4.40 27.33 7.66
N LEU A 165 3.88 26.09 7.67
CA LEU A 165 4.09 25.17 8.79
C LEU A 165 5.58 24.87 9.01
N LEU A 166 6.33 24.63 7.92
CA LEU A 166 7.78 24.44 8.00
C LEU A 166 8.49 25.67 8.59
N GLY A 167 8.08 26.87 8.18
CA GLY A 167 8.59 28.13 8.71
C GLY A 167 8.28 28.29 10.21
N LYS A 168 7.03 28.00 10.63
CA LYS A 168 6.62 28.09 12.04
C LYS A 168 7.42 27.15 12.92
N LEU A 169 7.52 25.88 12.55
CA LEU A 169 8.29 24.88 13.30
C LEU A 169 9.81 25.04 13.14
N GLN A 170 10.26 25.99 12.31
CA GLN A 170 11.67 26.21 11.97
C GLN A 170 12.36 24.92 11.50
N LEU A 171 11.63 24.11 10.74
CA LEU A 171 12.17 22.89 10.15
C LEU A 171 12.95 23.25 8.89
N GLN A 172 14.21 22.84 8.83
CA GLN A 172 14.99 22.98 7.61
C GLN A 172 14.31 22.21 6.47
N ALA A 173 14.23 22.81 5.28
CA ALA A 173 13.80 22.08 4.09
C ALA A 173 14.63 20.81 3.97
N ALA A 174 13.99 19.64 3.94
CA ALA A 174 14.70 18.39 4.09
C ALA A 174 15.85 18.31 3.07
N SER A 175 17.05 18.04 3.56
CA SER A 175 18.34 18.11 2.84
C SER A 175 18.47 17.22 1.59
N ARG A 176 17.40 16.54 1.19
CA ARG A 176 17.37 15.55 0.09
C ARG A 176 16.17 15.71 -0.86
N GLY A 177 15.56 16.89 -0.93
CA GLY A 177 14.50 17.18 -1.93
C GLY A 177 13.17 16.48 -1.68
N THR A 178 12.90 16.04 -0.44
CA THR A 178 11.65 15.39 -0.06
C THR A 178 10.93 16.13 1.05
N ASN A 179 9.62 16.30 0.95
CA ASN A 179 8.78 16.85 2.02
C ASN A 179 8.55 15.85 3.19
N TYR A 180 9.48 14.91 3.43
CA TYR A 180 9.36 13.85 4.44
C TYR A 180 10.40 14.01 5.55
N TYR A 181 9.92 14.00 6.78
CA TYR A 181 10.69 14.18 8.01
C TYR A 181 10.74 12.88 8.80
N ALA A 182 11.83 12.69 9.55
CA ALA A 182 12.00 11.58 10.47
C ALA A 182 11.34 11.90 11.82
N PHE A 183 11.10 10.89 12.66
CA PHE A 183 10.59 11.13 14.01
C PHE A 183 11.58 11.98 14.82
N ASN A 184 12.89 11.67 14.70
CA ASN A 184 13.96 12.43 15.34
C ASN A 184 14.02 13.91 14.92
N ASP A 185 13.60 14.24 13.70
CA ASP A 185 13.53 15.64 13.23
C ASP A 185 12.42 16.42 13.99
N LEU A 186 11.40 15.72 14.51
CA LEU A 186 10.18 16.32 15.06
C LEU A 186 10.10 16.26 16.59
N VAL A 187 10.81 15.34 17.24
CA VAL A 187 10.87 15.22 18.70
C VAL A 187 11.25 16.55 19.38
N PRO A 188 12.28 17.30 18.94
CA PRO A 188 12.64 18.58 19.55
C PRO A 188 11.54 19.65 19.44
N LYS A 189 10.60 19.48 18.50
CA LYS A 189 9.51 20.41 18.22
C LYS A 189 8.18 19.98 18.88
N GLN A 190 8.17 18.89 19.64
CA GLN A 190 6.94 18.31 20.18
C GLN A 190 6.17 19.28 21.12
N SER A 191 6.88 20.00 21.99
CA SER A 191 6.27 20.99 22.89
C SER A 191 5.61 22.13 22.11
N GLU A 192 6.30 22.65 21.10
CA GLU A 192 5.83 23.71 20.21
C GLU A 192 4.59 23.26 19.41
N ILE A 193 4.63 22.04 18.85
CA ILE A 193 3.49 21.42 18.15
C ILE A 193 2.27 21.36 19.07
N LEU A 194 2.44 20.88 20.31
CA LEU A 194 1.34 20.78 21.28
C LEU A 194 0.77 22.16 21.65
N GLN A 195 1.63 23.15 21.88
CA GLN A 195 1.22 24.51 22.20
C GLN A 195 0.41 25.14 21.07
N GLN A 196 0.90 25.05 19.83
CA GLN A 196 0.19 25.60 18.66
C GLN A 196 -1.14 24.88 18.39
N VAL A 197 -1.18 23.54 18.52
CA VAL A 197 -2.46 22.81 18.37
C VAL A 197 -3.47 23.21 19.45
N GLN A 198 -3.02 23.48 20.68
CA GLN A 198 -3.91 23.96 21.74
C GLN A 198 -4.49 25.35 21.43
N GLN A 199 -3.70 26.23 20.81
CA GLN A 199 -4.18 27.55 20.35
C GLN A 199 -5.23 27.43 19.23
N ILE A 200 -5.12 26.40 18.39
CA ILE A 200 -6.04 26.14 17.27
C ILE A 200 -7.32 25.42 17.74
N ALA A 201 -7.35 24.85 18.95
CA ALA A 201 -8.42 23.97 19.42
C ALA A 201 -9.84 24.58 19.30
N ASN A 202 -9.96 25.90 19.48
CA ASN A 202 -11.24 26.62 19.41
C ASN A 202 -11.58 27.17 18.01
N VAL A 203 -10.70 27.00 17.01
CA VAL A 203 -10.96 27.42 15.63
C VAL A 203 -11.81 26.35 14.94
N LYS A 204 -12.96 26.78 14.40
CA LYS A 204 -13.87 25.91 13.64
C LYS A 204 -13.15 25.33 12.41
N ALA A 205 -13.43 24.08 12.07
CA ALA A 205 -12.76 23.41 10.96
C ALA A 205 -12.88 24.15 9.61
N SER A 206 -14.00 24.85 9.37
CA SER A 206 -14.20 25.67 8.16
C SER A 206 -13.30 26.91 8.09
N ASP A 207 -12.85 27.40 9.24
CA ASP A 207 -12.16 28.69 9.37
C ASP A 207 -10.64 28.47 9.55
N ARG A 208 -10.19 27.21 9.58
CA ARG A 208 -8.78 26.86 9.75
C ARG A 208 -7.99 27.14 8.49
N ALA A 209 -6.85 27.79 8.65
CA ALA A 209 -5.86 27.90 7.59
C ALA A 209 -5.28 26.51 7.24
N PRO A 210 -4.84 26.26 5.99
CA PRO A 210 -4.32 24.94 5.59
C PRO A 210 -3.16 24.42 6.44
N TRP A 211 -2.29 25.31 6.96
CA TRP A 211 -1.18 24.92 7.84
C TRP A 211 -1.64 24.45 9.21
N GLN A 212 -2.77 24.99 9.72
CA GLN A 212 -3.36 24.60 11.00
C GLN A 212 -3.91 23.18 10.92
N GLU A 213 -4.61 22.87 9.84
CA GLU A 213 -5.14 21.53 9.59
C GLU A 213 -4.01 20.51 9.40
N GLU A 214 -2.94 20.87 8.68
CA GLU A 214 -1.77 19.99 8.55
C GLU A 214 -1.02 19.80 9.88
N LEU A 215 -0.96 20.82 10.75
CA LEU A 215 -0.35 20.71 12.08
C LEU A 215 -1.15 19.77 13.00
N ILE A 216 -2.48 19.85 12.99
CA ILE A 216 -3.36 18.92 13.72
C ILE A 216 -3.12 17.49 13.22
N ALA A 217 -3.15 17.28 11.90
CA ALA A 217 -2.88 15.98 11.30
C ALA A 217 -1.47 15.46 11.63
N LEU A 218 -0.46 16.33 11.66
CA LEU A 218 0.90 15.97 12.06
C LEU A 218 0.95 15.46 13.50
N ARG A 219 0.28 16.15 14.44
CA ARG A 219 0.18 15.71 15.85
C ARG A 219 -0.46 14.33 15.96
N GLU A 220 -1.53 14.07 15.22
CA GLU A 220 -2.20 12.75 15.22
C GLU A 220 -1.28 11.64 14.71
N LYS A 221 -0.54 11.90 13.63
CA LYS A 221 0.44 10.95 13.09
C LYS A 221 1.57 10.66 14.07
N LEU A 222 2.10 11.70 14.73
CA LEU A 222 3.12 11.56 15.77
C LEU A 222 2.61 10.75 16.95
N MET A 223 1.36 10.99 17.38
CA MET A 223 0.72 10.22 18.44
C MET A 223 0.57 8.75 18.05
N LEU A 224 0.11 8.45 16.83
CA LEU A 224 0.00 7.07 16.36
C LEU A 224 1.35 6.36 16.34
N TYR A 225 2.39 7.01 15.82
CA TYR A 225 3.75 6.47 15.79
C TYR A 225 4.26 6.17 17.21
N GLU A 226 4.12 7.12 18.12
CA GLU A 226 4.54 6.99 19.52
C GLU A 226 3.82 5.84 20.23
N ARG A 227 2.52 5.68 19.96
CA ARG A 227 1.74 4.58 20.53
C ARG A 227 2.14 3.21 19.97
N LEU A 228 2.44 3.13 18.67
CA LEU A 228 2.98 1.90 18.06
C LEU A 228 4.33 1.55 18.68
N LYS A 229 5.24 2.52 18.71
CA LYS A 229 6.59 2.39 19.30
C LYS A 229 6.55 1.87 20.73
N ASN A 230 5.55 2.26 21.52
CA ASN A 230 5.40 1.84 22.92
C ASN A 230 4.39 0.70 23.13
N SER A 231 4.13 -0.14 22.12
CA SER A 231 3.15 -1.23 22.21
C SER A 231 3.68 -2.55 22.77
N LEU A 232 4.98 -2.84 22.64
CA LEU A 232 5.59 -4.07 23.19
C LEU A 232 6.55 -3.80 24.34
N ALA A 233 7.26 -2.68 24.30
CA ALA A 233 8.22 -2.23 25.31
C ALA A 233 8.09 -0.72 25.50
N PRO A 234 8.51 -0.17 26.65
CA PRO A 234 8.47 1.27 26.93
C PRO A 234 9.61 2.02 26.19
N ASN A 235 9.73 1.80 24.88
CA ASN A 235 10.84 2.24 24.04
C ASN A 235 11.18 3.73 24.19
N SER A 236 10.17 4.61 24.24
CA SER A 236 10.43 6.05 24.42
C SER A 236 11.04 6.39 25.78
N ARG A 237 10.68 5.67 26.84
CA ARG A 237 11.34 5.84 28.14
C ARG A 237 12.76 5.29 28.14
N LEU A 238 12.95 4.11 27.53
CA LEU A 238 14.29 3.52 27.42
C LEU A 238 15.26 4.44 26.66
N GLN A 239 14.81 5.10 25.58
CA GLN A 239 15.63 6.09 24.87
C GLN A 239 15.88 7.37 25.67
N GLN A 240 14.89 7.84 26.44
CA GLN A 240 15.06 8.98 27.34
C GLN A 240 16.13 8.69 28.40
N ASP A 241 16.09 7.51 29.00
CA ASP A 241 17.05 7.07 30.01
C ASP A 241 18.46 6.88 29.41
N ALA A 242 18.54 6.45 28.15
CA ALA A 242 19.80 6.27 27.43
C ALA A 242 20.46 7.58 26.95
N LYS A 243 19.77 8.72 27.02
CA LYS A 243 20.28 10.07 26.74
C LYS A 243 21.07 10.19 25.41
N GLY A 244 20.53 9.60 24.35
CA GLY A 244 21.14 9.63 23.00
C GLY A 244 22.13 8.52 22.71
N THR A 245 22.39 7.62 23.67
CA THR A 245 23.12 6.37 23.43
C THR A 245 22.16 5.34 22.82
N PRO A 246 22.57 4.57 21.78
CA PRO A 246 21.75 3.50 21.24
C PRO A 246 21.34 2.48 22.31
N ILE A 247 20.06 2.13 22.35
CA ILE A 247 19.54 1.14 23.29
C ILE A 247 19.78 -0.28 22.76
N THR A 248 20.35 -1.13 23.61
CA THR A 248 20.42 -2.57 23.35
C THR A 248 19.07 -3.19 23.69
N PHE A 249 18.24 -3.41 22.67
CA PHE A 249 16.92 -4.02 22.86
C PHE A 249 17.05 -5.52 23.16
N ASP A 250 16.71 -5.92 24.38
CA ASP A 250 16.68 -7.31 24.84
C ASP A 250 15.49 -7.58 25.78
N PHE A 251 14.28 -7.40 25.25
CA PHE A 251 13.06 -7.64 26.02
C PHE A 251 12.96 -9.09 26.53
N ALA A 252 13.53 -10.07 25.81
CA ALA A 252 13.58 -11.46 26.26
C ALA A 252 14.41 -11.63 27.53
N GLY A 253 15.61 -11.05 27.57
CA GLY A 253 16.46 -11.07 28.75
C GLY A 253 15.85 -10.33 29.94
N GLU A 254 15.25 -9.16 29.71
CA GLU A 254 14.55 -8.42 30.76
C GLU A 254 13.35 -9.17 31.33
N LEU A 255 12.53 -9.77 30.45
CA LEU A 255 11.38 -10.58 30.86
C LEU A 255 11.82 -11.81 31.66
N ALA A 256 12.89 -12.49 31.25
CA ALA A 256 13.40 -13.66 31.97
C ALA A 256 13.85 -13.31 33.40
N ARG A 257 14.53 -12.18 33.58
CA ARG A 257 14.91 -11.66 34.92
C ARG A 257 13.68 -11.35 35.76
N TYR A 258 12.71 -10.67 35.16
CA TYR A 258 11.44 -10.37 35.83
C TYR A 258 10.68 -11.64 36.26
N GLN A 259 10.61 -12.65 35.39
CA GLN A 259 9.95 -13.92 35.69
C GLN A 259 10.64 -14.67 36.85
N ALA A 260 11.98 -14.64 36.91
CA ALA A 260 12.75 -15.23 38.00
C ALA A 260 12.51 -14.50 39.34
N ASP A 261 12.61 -13.16 39.33
CA ASP A 261 12.32 -12.34 40.51
C ASP A 261 10.87 -12.51 40.99
N LEU A 262 9.91 -12.62 40.05
CA LEU A 262 8.51 -12.86 40.36
C LEU A 262 8.29 -14.29 40.88
N ALA A 263 8.95 -15.31 40.34
CA ALA A 263 8.83 -16.68 40.83
C ALA A 263 9.27 -16.78 42.30
N GLU A 264 10.35 -16.08 42.66
CA GLU A 264 10.82 -16.00 44.04
C GLU A 264 9.81 -15.28 44.93
N ALA A 265 9.26 -14.14 44.47
CA ALA A 265 8.21 -13.43 45.20
C ALA A 265 6.97 -14.31 45.45
N LEU A 266 6.55 -15.11 44.46
CA LEU A 266 5.42 -16.02 44.58
C LEU A 266 5.71 -17.20 45.52
N ARG A 267 6.93 -17.74 45.49
CA ARG A 267 7.37 -18.80 46.40
C ARG A 267 7.32 -18.32 47.86
N VAL A 268 7.87 -17.14 48.13
CA VAL A 268 7.86 -16.53 49.47
C VAL A 268 6.43 -16.19 49.91
N ASP A 269 5.57 -15.70 49.01
CA ASP A 269 4.16 -15.46 49.33
C ASP A 269 3.40 -16.76 49.66
N ALA A 270 3.61 -17.82 48.88
CA ALA A 270 3.02 -19.14 49.15
C ALA A 270 3.51 -19.71 50.49
N GLY A 271 4.81 -19.62 50.78
CA GLY A 271 5.38 -20.02 52.06
C GLY A 271 4.77 -19.26 53.23
N ARG A 272 4.59 -17.94 53.11
CA ARG A 272 3.93 -17.11 54.14
C ARG A 272 2.48 -17.54 54.38
N ARG A 273 1.72 -17.88 53.33
CA ARG A 273 0.35 -18.43 53.47
C ARG A 273 0.33 -19.77 54.20
N SER A 274 1.42 -20.52 54.16
CA SER A 274 1.61 -21.79 54.88
C SER A 274 2.33 -21.64 56.24
N GLY A 275 2.50 -20.42 56.74
CA GLY A 275 3.06 -20.15 58.08
C GLY A 275 4.56 -19.86 58.14
N SER A 276 5.26 -19.77 57.00
CA SER A 276 6.67 -19.36 56.98
C SER A 276 6.85 -17.89 57.38
N THR A 277 7.94 -17.59 58.10
CA THR A 277 8.35 -16.23 58.48
C THR A 277 9.35 -15.62 57.50
N GLU A 278 9.73 -16.35 56.45
CA GLU A 278 10.62 -15.88 55.39
C GLU A 278 10.07 -14.60 54.74
N ARG A 279 10.95 -13.62 54.51
CA ARG A 279 10.61 -12.34 53.87
C ARG A 279 11.31 -12.24 52.53
N LEU A 280 10.61 -11.63 51.57
CA LEU A 280 11.18 -11.37 50.25
C LEU A 280 12.32 -10.37 50.39
N ASP A 281 13.43 -10.64 49.71
CA ASP A 281 14.55 -9.71 49.61
C ASP A 281 14.10 -8.35 49.03
N VAL A 282 14.52 -7.27 49.66
CA VAL A 282 14.09 -5.90 49.30
C VAL A 282 14.53 -5.54 47.87
N ALA A 283 15.70 -6.02 47.42
CA ALA A 283 16.16 -5.77 46.06
C ALA A 283 15.32 -6.54 45.04
N VAL A 284 14.92 -7.79 45.32
CA VAL A 284 13.98 -8.55 44.48
C VAL A 284 12.64 -7.80 44.39
N GLU A 285 12.09 -7.38 45.52
CA GLU A 285 10.83 -6.62 45.56
C GLU A 285 10.92 -5.34 44.72
N MET A 286 12.01 -4.58 44.87
CA MET A 286 12.22 -3.34 44.12
C MET A 286 12.37 -3.59 42.61
N ARG A 287 13.03 -4.67 42.18
CA ARG A 287 13.15 -5.02 40.75
C ARG A 287 11.80 -5.38 40.14
N VAL A 288 10.99 -6.20 40.83
CA VAL A 288 9.63 -6.54 40.39
C VAL A 288 8.77 -5.28 40.25
N ARG A 289 8.78 -4.40 41.26
CA ARG A 289 8.02 -3.14 41.25
C ARG A 289 8.49 -2.20 40.14
N THR A 290 9.80 -2.08 39.94
CA THR A 290 10.38 -1.18 38.92
C THR A 290 10.00 -1.64 37.51
N PHE A 291 10.16 -2.93 37.21
CA PHE A 291 9.76 -3.50 35.92
C PHE A 291 8.26 -3.31 35.66
N SER A 292 7.40 -3.63 36.64
CA SER A 292 5.95 -3.44 36.51
C SER A 292 5.58 -1.97 36.25
N ARG A 293 6.20 -1.00 36.94
CA ARG A 293 5.97 0.44 36.72
C ARG A 293 6.32 0.90 35.30
N LEU A 294 7.38 0.36 34.69
CA LEU A 294 7.71 0.65 33.30
C LEU A 294 6.60 0.20 32.35
N PHE A 295 6.03 -0.98 32.60
CA PHE A 295 4.93 -1.53 31.80
C PHE A 295 3.55 -0.90 32.07
N GLN A 296 3.39 -0.11 33.13
CA GLN A 296 2.21 0.76 33.28
C GLN A 296 2.11 1.79 32.16
N PHE A 297 3.26 2.29 31.67
CA PHE A 297 3.29 3.20 30.51
C PHE A 297 2.86 2.48 29.24
N VAL A 298 3.41 1.29 28.97
CA VAL A 298 2.99 0.44 27.83
C VAL A 298 1.49 0.13 27.90
N SER A 299 0.96 -0.14 29.09
CA SER A 299 -0.46 -0.45 29.30
C SER A 299 -1.40 0.68 28.87
N ARG A 300 -0.98 1.93 29.07
CA ARG A 300 -1.76 3.14 28.77
C ARG A 300 -1.54 3.66 27.35
N THR A 301 -0.32 3.53 26.84
CA THR A 301 0.10 4.16 25.58
C THR A 301 -0.05 3.21 24.40
N GLY A 302 0.25 1.92 24.59
CA GLY A 302 0.25 0.91 23.55
C GLY A 302 -1.09 0.76 22.82
N VAL A 303 -1.04 0.60 21.50
CA VAL A 303 -2.23 0.40 20.64
C VAL A 303 -2.45 -1.05 20.25
N LEU A 304 -1.44 -1.91 20.44
CA LEU A 304 -1.50 -3.31 20.04
C LEU A 304 -1.83 -4.19 21.24
N ALA A 305 -2.90 -4.97 21.09
CA ALA A 305 -3.22 -6.07 21.99
C ALA A 305 -2.80 -7.39 21.33
N VAL A 306 -1.76 -8.00 21.88
CA VAL A 306 -0.98 -9.11 21.28
C VAL A 306 -1.02 -10.39 22.10
N VAL A 307 -1.65 -10.36 23.28
CA VAL A 307 -1.82 -11.53 24.15
C VAL A 307 -3.28 -11.98 24.12
N PRO A 308 -3.60 -13.15 23.53
CA PRO A 308 -4.95 -13.69 23.59
C PRO A 308 -5.29 -14.16 25.01
N ARG A 309 -6.56 -13.99 25.39
CA ARG A 309 -7.18 -14.35 26.67
C ARG A 309 -8.28 -15.39 26.39
N PRO A 310 -7.95 -16.68 26.41
CA PRO A 310 -8.89 -17.74 26.03
C PRO A 310 -10.06 -17.92 27.01
N ASP A 311 -9.93 -17.38 28.22
CA ASP A 311 -10.83 -17.52 29.37
C ASP A 311 -11.97 -16.48 29.41
N LYS A 312 -11.93 -15.43 28.59
CA LYS A 312 -12.99 -14.41 28.57
C LYS A 312 -14.10 -14.76 27.58
N THR A 313 -15.25 -15.17 28.10
CA THR A 313 -16.53 -15.21 27.39
C THR A 313 -17.20 -13.83 27.44
N GLY A 314 -17.36 -13.11 26.32
CA GLY A 314 -18.06 -11.83 26.27
C GLY A 314 -17.70 -10.92 25.08
N SER A 315 -18.22 -9.68 25.06
CA SER A 315 -18.05 -8.69 23.99
C SER A 315 -16.68 -8.00 23.95
N SER A 316 -15.84 -8.18 24.99
CA SER A 316 -14.43 -7.78 24.90
C SER A 316 -13.74 -8.75 23.97
N THR A 317 -13.07 -8.22 22.96
CA THR A 317 -12.32 -8.90 21.90
C THR A 317 -11.32 -9.97 22.31
N GLY A 318 -11.20 -10.37 23.58
CA GLY A 318 -10.37 -11.51 23.98
C GLY A 318 -8.86 -11.27 23.91
N TRP A 319 -8.36 -10.06 23.63
CA TRP A 319 -6.92 -9.77 23.59
C TRP A 319 -6.53 -8.68 24.60
N SER A 320 -5.32 -8.76 25.12
CA SER A 320 -4.69 -7.76 26.00
C SER A 320 -3.41 -7.21 25.38
N ASN A 321 -3.09 -5.95 25.69
CA ASN A 321 -1.75 -5.43 25.46
C ASN A 321 -0.77 -6.01 26.50
N ILE A 322 0.53 -6.06 26.14
CA ILE A 322 1.57 -6.64 27.00
C ILE A 322 1.69 -5.90 28.33
N GLY A 323 1.56 -4.57 28.32
CA GLY A 323 1.66 -3.76 29.52
C GLY A 323 0.63 -4.14 30.58
N THR A 324 -0.64 -4.31 30.18
CA THR A 324 -1.71 -4.75 31.08
C THR A 324 -1.39 -6.10 31.69
N VAL A 325 -0.91 -7.05 30.88
CA VAL A 325 -0.63 -8.41 31.31
C VAL A 325 0.56 -8.48 32.28
N ILE A 326 1.63 -7.72 32.01
CA ILE A 326 2.79 -7.64 32.92
C ILE A 326 2.40 -6.93 34.22
N VAL A 327 1.66 -5.82 34.14
CA VAL A 327 1.19 -5.13 35.36
C VAL A 327 0.30 -6.04 36.21
N GLN A 328 -0.58 -6.83 35.58
CA GLN A 328 -1.42 -7.81 36.28
C GLN A 328 -0.60 -8.95 36.90
N SER A 329 0.44 -9.43 36.22
CA SER A 329 1.30 -10.51 36.75
C SER A 329 1.98 -10.17 38.08
N ALA A 330 2.27 -8.88 38.30
CA ALA A 330 2.80 -8.40 39.58
C ALA A 330 1.83 -8.60 40.77
N LEU A 331 0.55 -8.95 40.53
CA LEU A 331 -0.46 -9.22 41.56
C LEU A 331 -0.46 -10.66 42.10
N GLY A 332 0.38 -11.56 41.57
CA GLY A 332 0.48 -12.91 42.12
C GLY A 332 0.48 -14.06 41.11
N HIS A 333 0.80 -13.82 39.84
CA HIS A 333 0.87 -14.89 38.84
C HIS A 333 1.90 -14.58 37.77
N GLN A 334 2.46 -15.59 37.12
CA GLN A 334 3.41 -15.37 36.01
C GLN A 334 2.72 -14.71 34.80
N PRO A 335 3.45 -13.93 33.97
CA PRO A 335 2.96 -13.53 32.66
C PRO A 335 2.60 -14.76 31.82
N PRO A 336 1.48 -14.72 31.07
CA PRO A 336 1.12 -15.72 30.08
C PRO A 336 2.22 -15.96 29.05
N VAL A 337 2.33 -17.22 28.60
CA VAL A 337 3.34 -17.70 27.65
C VAL A 337 3.49 -16.84 26.38
N PRO A 338 2.42 -16.27 25.76
CA PRO A 338 2.56 -15.40 24.58
C PRO A 338 3.51 -14.20 24.76
N VAL A 339 3.66 -13.69 25.98
CA VAL A 339 4.59 -12.58 26.26
C VAL A 339 6.03 -13.01 25.95
N ALA A 340 6.41 -14.24 26.32
CA ALA A 340 7.75 -14.77 26.08
C ALA A 340 8.02 -15.02 24.59
N PHE A 341 7.03 -15.49 23.82
CA PHE A 341 7.18 -15.64 22.37
C PHE A 341 7.45 -14.30 21.68
N LEU A 342 6.66 -13.27 22.00
CA LEU A 342 6.81 -11.93 21.43
C LEU A 342 8.13 -11.27 21.85
N ALA A 343 8.52 -11.41 23.12
CA ALA A 343 9.80 -10.93 23.63
C ALA A 343 10.98 -11.61 22.92
N GLY A 344 10.92 -12.94 22.74
CA GLY A 344 11.92 -13.72 22.03
C GLY A 344 12.07 -13.32 20.57
N MET A 345 10.95 -13.19 19.84
CA MET A 345 10.98 -12.76 18.44
C MET A 345 11.53 -11.34 18.28
N THR A 346 11.03 -10.37 19.06
CA THR A 346 11.47 -8.97 18.94
C THR A 346 12.93 -8.77 19.33
N SER A 347 13.40 -9.46 20.37
CA SER A 347 14.82 -9.42 20.77
C SER A 347 15.72 -10.08 19.73
N ALA A 348 15.33 -11.23 19.17
CA ALA A 348 16.06 -11.88 18.10
C ALA A 348 16.13 -11.00 16.82
N PHE A 349 15.05 -10.31 16.48
CA PHE A 349 15.03 -9.33 15.38
C PHE A 349 15.96 -8.15 15.66
N ALA A 350 15.88 -7.56 16.86
CA ALA A 350 16.73 -6.47 17.30
C ALA A 350 18.23 -6.83 17.18
N GLN A 351 18.59 -8.05 17.61
CA GLN A 351 19.95 -8.55 17.69
C GLN A 351 20.47 -9.20 16.40
N GLY A 352 19.69 -9.22 15.31
CA GLY A 352 20.14 -9.80 14.04
C GLY A 352 20.24 -11.33 14.04
N LYS A 353 19.39 -12.03 14.80
CA LYS A 353 19.41 -13.51 14.99
C LYS A 353 18.22 -14.18 14.25
N PRO A 354 18.28 -14.38 12.92
CA PRO A 354 17.15 -14.90 12.13
C PRO A 354 16.71 -16.31 12.52
N HIS A 355 17.65 -17.21 12.83
CA HIS A 355 17.31 -18.58 13.26
C HIS A 355 16.47 -18.58 14.55
N ALA A 356 16.88 -17.81 15.56
CA ALA A 356 16.15 -17.68 16.82
C ALA A 356 14.76 -17.06 16.60
N PHE A 357 14.66 -16.04 15.75
CA PHE A 357 13.38 -15.44 15.37
C PHE A 357 12.43 -16.47 14.73
N ASN A 358 12.92 -17.20 13.72
CA ASN A 358 12.12 -18.16 12.97
C ASN A 358 11.67 -19.35 13.85
N SER A 359 12.53 -19.83 14.76
CA SER A 359 12.16 -20.87 15.74
C SER A 359 11.03 -20.40 16.65
N ARG A 360 11.19 -19.22 17.28
CA ARG A 360 10.17 -18.65 18.17
C ARG A 360 8.86 -18.36 17.45
N MET A 361 8.92 -17.95 16.18
CA MET A 361 7.75 -17.78 15.31
C MET A 361 6.99 -19.09 15.13
N ALA A 362 7.69 -20.18 14.80
CA ALA A 362 7.09 -21.49 14.59
C ALA A 362 6.42 -22.01 15.87
N GLU A 363 7.11 -21.92 17.00
CA GLU A 363 6.57 -22.29 18.33
C GLU A 363 5.31 -21.49 18.66
N TYR A 364 5.33 -20.17 18.45
CA TYR A 364 4.17 -19.33 18.74
C TYR A 364 2.97 -19.65 17.85
N ARG A 365 3.20 -19.93 16.56
CA ARG A 365 2.12 -20.34 15.64
C ARG A 365 1.47 -21.65 16.07
N GLN A 366 2.27 -22.61 16.54
CA GLN A 366 1.77 -23.87 17.09
C GLN A 366 0.95 -23.61 18.36
N TRP A 367 1.46 -22.77 19.27
CA TRP A 367 0.74 -22.39 20.48
C TRP A 367 -0.60 -21.69 20.17
N LEU A 368 -0.62 -20.74 19.23
CA LEU A 368 -1.83 -20.04 18.81
C LEU A 368 -2.88 -21.00 18.23
N ALA A 369 -2.45 -21.98 17.43
CA ALA A 369 -3.35 -22.98 16.85
C ALA A 369 -4.05 -23.84 17.93
N ALA A 370 -3.39 -24.06 19.08
CA ALA A 370 -3.93 -24.82 20.18
C ALA A 370 -4.74 -23.98 21.20
N ASN A 371 -4.43 -22.69 21.37
CA ASN A 371 -4.93 -21.91 22.51
C ASN A 371 -5.74 -20.65 22.15
N ALA A 372 -5.60 -20.08 20.94
CA ALA A 372 -6.22 -18.80 20.63
C ALA A 372 -7.63 -18.95 20.01
N PRO A 373 -8.52 -17.94 20.14
CA PRO A 373 -9.89 -18.02 19.63
C PRO A 373 -9.98 -18.28 18.13
N ALA A 374 -10.48 -19.45 17.74
CA ALA A 374 -10.52 -19.90 16.35
C ALA A 374 -11.23 -18.93 15.36
N PRO A 375 -12.35 -18.26 15.71
CA PRO A 375 -13.01 -17.31 14.81
C PRO A 375 -12.13 -16.11 14.44
N GLU A 376 -11.35 -15.61 15.40
CA GLU A 376 -10.47 -14.46 15.21
C GLU A 376 -9.23 -14.84 14.41
N LEU A 377 -8.65 -16.02 14.67
CA LEU A 377 -7.56 -16.58 13.87
C LEU A 377 -7.99 -16.76 12.41
N ARG A 378 -9.22 -17.25 12.16
CA ARG A 378 -9.75 -17.40 10.80
C ARG A 378 -9.89 -16.05 10.10
N LYS A 379 -10.42 -15.03 10.77
CA LYS A 379 -10.52 -13.67 10.20
C LYS A 379 -9.14 -13.10 9.84
N ALA A 380 -8.15 -13.23 10.75
CA ALA A 380 -6.79 -12.80 10.47
C ALA A 380 -6.19 -13.54 9.26
N ARG A 381 -6.38 -14.86 9.14
CA ARG A 381 -5.91 -15.64 7.97
C ARG A 381 -6.56 -15.20 6.66
N VAL A 382 -7.88 -14.96 6.66
CA VAL A 382 -8.61 -14.46 5.48
C VAL A 382 -8.10 -13.08 5.08
N GLU A 383 -7.83 -12.21 6.03
CA GLU A 383 -7.27 -10.89 5.75
C GLU A 383 -5.86 -10.96 5.18
N ALA A 384 -5.00 -11.82 5.74
CA ALA A 384 -3.66 -12.04 5.20
C ALA A 384 -3.71 -12.56 3.75
N LEU A 385 -4.65 -13.45 3.44
CA LEU A 385 -4.88 -13.91 2.07
C LEU A 385 -5.41 -12.77 1.17
N SER A 386 -6.33 -11.96 1.66
CA SER A 386 -6.85 -10.78 0.94
C SER A 386 -5.74 -9.78 0.61
N ASN A 387 -4.86 -9.50 1.57
CA ASN A 387 -3.70 -8.61 1.40
C ASN A 387 -2.68 -9.16 0.41
N LEU A 388 -2.53 -10.48 0.33
CA LEU A 388 -1.64 -11.14 -0.63
C LEU A 388 -2.22 -11.10 -2.06
N LEU A 389 -3.52 -11.33 -2.19
CA LEU A 389 -4.18 -11.43 -3.49
C LEU A 389 -4.57 -10.06 -4.07
N LEU A 390 -4.85 -9.07 -3.22
CA LEU A 390 -5.38 -7.75 -3.57
C LEU A 390 -6.46 -7.80 -4.68
N PRO A 391 -7.52 -8.61 -4.52
CA PRO A 391 -8.42 -8.94 -5.63
C PRO A 391 -9.13 -7.72 -6.22
N LEU A 392 -9.58 -6.77 -5.40
CA LEU A 392 -10.23 -5.55 -5.90
C LEU A 392 -9.27 -4.64 -6.70
N VAL A 393 -8.01 -4.54 -6.26
CA VAL A 393 -7.00 -3.74 -6.99
C VAL A 393 -6.71 -4.39 -8.35
N LYS A 394 -6.51 -5.71 -8.37
CA LYS A 394 -6.28 -6.44 -9.63
C LYS A 394 -7.50 -6.42 -10.54
N ALA A 395 -8.71 -6.49 -10.00
CA ALA A 395 -9.94 -6.32 -10.77
C ALA A 395 -9.98 -4.95 -11.46
N ALA A 396 -9.66 -3.86 -10.75
CA ALA A 396 -9.58 -2.53 -11.33
C ALA A 396 -8.55 -2.45 -12.47
N VAL A 397 -7.34 -3.00 -12.26
CA VAL A 397 -6.31 -3.07 -13.31
C VAL A 397 -6.80 -3.84 -14.53
N LEU A 398 -7.42 -5.00 -14.34
CA LEU A 398 -7.94 -5.82 -15.46
C LEU A 398 -9.09 -5.14 -16.20
N TYR A 399 -9.98 -4.43 -15.51
CA TYR A 399 -11.00 -3.62 -16.19
C TYR A 399 -10.37 -2.49 -17.03
N ALA A 400 -9.33 -1.82 -16.52
CA ALA A 400 -8.60 -0.80 -17.28
C ALA A 400 -7.89 -1.40 -18.51
N VAL A 401 -7.23 -2.55 -18.36
CA VAL A 401 -6.63 -3.30 -19.47
C VAL A 401 -7.70 -3.69 -20.50
N ALA A 402 -8.86 -4.16 -20.05
CA ALA A 402 -9.96 -4.50 -20.94
C ALA A 402 -10.45 -3.29 -21.76
N LEU A 403 -10.59 -2.11 -21.14
CA LEU A 403 -10.93 -0.87 -21.85
C LEU A 403 -9.88 -0.48 -22.89
N ALA A 404 -8.59 -0.62 -22.56
CA ALA A 404 -7.50 -0.37 -23.50
C ALA A 404 -7.57 -1.33 -24.70
N LEU A 405 -7.75 -2.63 -24.44
CA LEU A 405 -7.92 -3.65 -25.49
C LEU A 405 -9.15 -3.35 -26.36
N LEU A 406 -10.26 -2.93 -25.75
CA LEU A 406 -11.46 -2.56 -26.50
C LEU A 406 -11.23 -1.32 -27.39
N GLY A 407 -10.44 -0.33 -26.95
CA GLY A 407 -10.01 0.79 -27.77
C GLY A 407 -9.20 0.35 -28.99
N VAL A 408 -8.26 -0.58 -28.80
CA VAL A 408 -7.50 -1.20 -29.89
C VAL A 408 -8.41 -2.01 -30.82
N ALA A 409 -9.33 -2.81 -30.27
CA ALA A 409 -10.29 -3.58 -31.06
C ALA A 409 -11.22 -2.68 -31.87
N TRP A 410 -11.61 -1.53 -31.33
CA TRP A 410 -12.41 -0.53 -32.06
C TRP A 410 -11.65 0.04 -33.25
N ARG A 411 -10.37 0.37 -33.07
CA ARG A 411 -9.50 0.93 -34.13
C ARG A 411 -9.13 -0.09 -35.21
N THR A 412 -8.87 -1.34 -34.81
CA THR A 412 -8.36 -2.41 -35.68
C THR A 412 -9.46 -3.30 -36.24
N ARG A 413 -10.69 -3.22 -35.71
CA ARG A 413 -11.80 -4.15 -35.99
C ARG A 413 -11.46 -5.63 -35.71
N SER A 414 -10.42 -5.90 -34.91
CA SER A 414 -9.96 -7.26 -34.65
C SER A 414 -10.88 -8.02 -33.70
N ALA A 415 -11.44 -9.14 -34.17
CA ALA A 415 -12.23 -10.05 -33.36
C ALA A 415 -11.41 -10.70 -32.23
N MET A 416 -10.12 -10.93 -32.44
CA MET A 416 -9.22 -11.54 -31.46
C MET A 416 -8.99 -10.61 -30.26
N VAL A 417 -8.75 -9.33 -30.52
CA VAL A 417 -8.56 -8.32 -29.47
C VAL A 417 -9.86 -8.12 -28.69
N SER A 418 -11.01 -8.10 -29.37
CA SER A 418 -12.34 -8.03 -28.73
C SER A 418 -12.61 -9.22 -27.81
N ARG A 419 -12.30 -10.45 -28.25
CA ARG A 419 -12.41 -11.66 -27.42
C ARG A 419 -11.47 -11.62 -26.22
N SER A 420 -10.24 -11.15 -26.41
CA SER A 420 -9.27 -10.98 -25.31
C SER A 420 -9.79 -10.01 -24.26
N ALA A 421 -10.36 -8.88 -24.69
CA ALA A 421 -10.97 -7.92 -23.77
C ALA A 421 -12.15 -8.51 -22.99
N LEU A 422 -13.02 -9.31 -23.64
CA LEU A 422 -14.10 -10.01 -22.94
C LEU A 422 -13.56 -10.95 -21.85
N LEU A 423 -12.53 -11.73 -22.15
CA LEU A 423 -11.89 -12.61 -21.16
C LEU A 423 -11.28 -11.80 -19.99
N MET A 424 -10.71 -10.63 -20.26
CA MET A 424 -10.23 -9.72 -19.21
C MET A 424 -11.37 -9.19 -18.34
N VAL A 425 -12.51 -8.83 -18.93
CA VAL A 425 -13.71 -8.41 -18.16
C VAL A 425 -14.24 -9.54 -17.28
N LEU A 426 -14.27 -10.78 -17.79
CA LEU A 426 -14.72 -11.94 -17.02
C LEU A 426 -13.76 -12.23 -15.85
N LEU A 427 -12.46 -12.21 -16.09
CA LEU A 427 -11.46 -12.37 -15.03
C LEU A 427 -11.53 -11.24 -14.00
N ALA A 428 -11.69 -9.99 -14.45
CA ALA A 428 -11.88 -8.84 -13.58
C ALA A 428 -13.14 -8.98 -12.71
N SER A 429 -14.26 -9.42 -13.29
CA SER A 429 -15.52 -9.64 -12.58
C SER A 429 -15.41 -10.76 -11.54
N ALA A 430 -14.67 -11.84 -11.83
CA ALA A 430 -14.40 -12.90 -10.87
C ALA A 430 -13.55 -12.42 -9.68
N LEU A 431 -12.52 -11.60 -9.95
CA LEU A 431 -11.72 -10.98 -8.87
C LEU A 431 -12.52 -9.94 -8.09
N HIS A 432 -13.40 -9.18 -8.75
CA HIS A 432 -14.30 -8.25 -8.08
C HIS A 432 -15.20 -8.99 -7.09
N ALA A 433 -15.85 -10.07 -7.53
CA ALA A 433 -16.67 -10.94 -6.66
C ALA A 433 -15.85 -11.52 -5.49
N THR A 434 -14.64 -12.01 -5.76
CA THR A 434 -13.72 -12.52 -4.73
C THR A 434 -13.39 -11.45 -3.68
N GLY A 435 -13.12 -10.22 -4.13
CA GLY A 435 -12.85 -9.10 -3.22
C GLY A 435 -14.07 -8.68 -2.39
N LEU A 436 -15.27 -8.72 -2.98
CA LEU A 436 -16.52 -8.52 -2.24
C LEU A 436 -16.72 -9.61 -1.18
N LEU A 437 -16.41 -10.86 -1.49
CA LEU A 437 -16.46 -11.98 -0.54
C LEU A 437 -15.46 -11.81 0.62
N PHE A 438 -14.23 -11.36 0.36
CA PHE A 438 -13.33 -11.04 1.47
C PHE A 438 -13.85 -9.88 2.31
N ALA A 439 -14.40 -8.84 1.70
CA ALA A 439 -14.98 -7.72 2.43
C ALA A 439 -16.16 -8.14 3.32
N THR A 440 -17.04 -9.04 2.85
CA THR A 440 -18.12 -9.60 3.68
C THR A 440 -17.56 -10.43 4.83
N MET A 441 -16.57 -11.29 4.60
CA MET A 441 -15.96 -12.12 5.66
C MET A 441 -15.24 -11.31 6.74
N LEU A 442 -14.67 -10.16 6.37
CA LEU A 442 -13.87 -9.31 7.28
C LEU A 442 -14.71 -8.26 8.02
N VAL A 443 -15.55 -7.53 7.29
CA VAL A 443 -16.30 -6.35 7.80
C VAL A 443 -17.77 -6.66 8.01
N GLY A 444 -18.30 -7.72 7.40
CA GLY A 444 -19.72 -8.09 7.44
C GLY A 444 -20.56 -7.43 6.34
N LYS A 445 -20.21 -6.20 5.91
CA LYS A 445 -20.90 -5.49 4.82
C LYS A 445 -19.87 -4.86 3.87
N PRO A 446 -19.79 -5.30 2.60
CA PRO A 446 -18.90 -4.70 1.61
C PRO A 446 -19.43 -3.33 1.19
N SER A 447 -18.59 -2.55 0.48
CA SER A 447 -19.03 -1.30 -0.12
C SER A 447 -20.21 -1.55 -1.07
N TRP A 448 -21.35 -0.92 -0.79
CA TRP A 448 -22.54 -1.05 -1.62
C TRP A 448 -22.28 -0.55 -3.05
N ILE A 449 -21.42 0.47 -3.23
CA ILE A 449 -21.00 0.99 -4.54
C ILE A 449 -20.31 -0.11 -5.35
N ALA A 450 -19.37 -0.83 -4.74
CA ALA A 450 -18.66 -1.92 -5.39
C ALA A 450 -19.62 -3.07 -5.75
N VAL A 451 -20.54 -3.43 -4.85
CA VAL A 451 -21.57 -4.46 -5.10
C VAL A 451 -22.48 -4.08 -6.27
N SER A 452 -23.03 -2.86 -6.26
CA SER A 452 -23.92 -2.37 -7.32
C SER A 452 -23.19 -2.29 -8.66
N GLY A 453 -21.96 -1.78 -8.68
CA GLY A 453 -21.15 -1.73 -9.90
C GLY A 453 -20.86 -3.11 -10.48
N TRP A 454 -20.55 -4.10 -9.65
CA TRP A 454 -20.38 -5.48 -10.08
C TRP A 454 -21.67 -6.06 -10.67
N ALA A 455 -22.80 -5.89 -9.99
CA ALA A 455 -24.09 -6.42 -10.44
C ALA A 455 -24.57 -5.78 -11.75
N ILE A 456 -24.50 -4.44 -11.87
CA ILE A 456 -24.86 -3.73 -13.10
C ILE A 456 -23.89 -4.08 -14.23
N GLY A 457 -22.59 -4.23 -13.94
CA GLY A 457 -21.59 -4.67 -14.90
C GLY A 457 -21.87 -6.07 -15.45
N LEU A 458 -22.34 -7.01 -14.62
CA LEU A 458 -22.79 -8.34 -15.05
C LEU A 458 -24.06 -8.27 -15.90
N ALA A 459 -25.05 -7.47 -15.47
CA ALA A 459 -26.28 -7.26 -16.23
C ALA A 459 -25.97 -6.69 -17.62
N ALA A 460 -25.02 -5.76 -17.74
CA ALA A 460 -24.57 -5.22 -19.02
C ALA A 460 -23.98 -6.30 -19.95
N LEU A 461 -23.22 -7.26 -19.42
CA LEU A 461 -22.73 -8.39 -20.23
C LEU A 461 -23.88 -9.26 -20.75
N VAL A 462 -24.90 -9.49 -19.93
CA VAL A 462 -26.07 -10.30 -20.29
C VAL A 462 -26.92 -9.57 -21.34
N VAL A 463 -27.27 -8.30 -21.11
CA VAL A 463 -28.05 -7.49 -22.06
C VAL A 463 -27.34 -7.36 -23.41
N GLY A 464 -26.01 -7.22 -23.39
CA GLY A 464 -25.19 -7.19 -24.60
C GLY A 464 -25.28 -8.44 -25.48
N ARG A 465 -25.75 -9.58 -24.94
CA ARG A 465 -26.01 -10.78 -25.73
C ARG A 465 -27.33 -10.72 -26.50
N PHE A 466 -28.32 -10.03 -25.97
CA PHE A 466 -29.65 -9.92 -26.58
C PHE A 466 -29.74 -8.71 -27.52
N TRP A 467 -29.04 -7.62 -27.21
CA TRP A 467 -29.15 -6.36 -27.95
C TRP A 467 -27.94 -6.11 -28.85
N ARG A 468 -28.04 -6.48 -30.14
CA ARG A 468 -26.95 -6.35 -31.15
C ARG A 468 -26.29 -4.97 -31.25
N ARG A 469 -26.97 -3.89 -30.84
CA ARG A 469 -26.43 -2.51 -30.86
C ARG A 469 -25.69 -2.12 -29.59
N PHE A 470 -25.92 -2.82 -28.48
CA PHE A 470 -25.33 -2.53 -27.17
C PHE A 470 -24.06 -3.35 -26.94
N ASN A 471 -22.95 -2.68 -26.61
CA ASN A 471 -21.69 -3.38 -26.35
C ASN A 471 -21.51 -3.62 -24.84
N GLY A 472 -22.05 -4.74 -24.38
CA GLY A 472 -22.01 -5.14 -22.97
C GLY A 472 -20.61 -5.22 -22.36
N THR A 473 -19.58 -5.54 -23.16
CA THR A 473 -18.19 -5.64 -22.68
C THR A 473 -17.61 -4.28 -22.31
N TRP A 474 -17.84 -3.24 -23.12
CA TRP A 474 -17.45 -1.85 -22.79
C TRP A 474 -18.16 -1.37 -21.53
N ALA A 475 -19.48 -1.54 -21.48
CA ALA A 475 -20.29 -1.09 -20.35
C ALA A 475 -19.87 -1.77 -19.05
N SER A 476 -19.68 -3.09 -19.07
CA SER A 476 -19.22 -3.86 -17.91
C SER A 476 -17.85 -3.39 -17.41
N ALA A 477 -16.88 -3.20 -18.31
CA ALA A 477 -15.54 -2.75 -17.94
C ALA A 477 -15.53 -1.35 -17.34
N ALA A 478 -16.27 -0.42 -17.95
CA ALA A 478 -16.35 0.97 -17.50
C ALA A 478 -17.09 1.11 -16.17
N ILE A 479 -18.23 0.42 -16.01
CA ILE A 479 -19.01 0.42 -14.76
C ILE A 479 -18.21 -0.22 -13.64
N GLY A 480 -17.60 -1.39 -13.89
CA GLY A 480 -16.79 -2.10 -12.90
C GLY A 480 -15.59 -1.29 -12.40
N LEU A 481 -14.83 -0.66 -13.32
CA LEU A 481 -13.70 0.20 -12.96
C LEU A 481 -14.15 1.42 -12.15
N THR A 482 -15.17 2.13 -12.65
CA THR A 482 -15.70 3.35 -12.02
C THR A 482 -16.21 3.06 -10.61
N ALA A 483 -16.93 1.96 -10.41
CA ALA A 483 -17.41 1.52 -9.10
C ALA A 483 -16.28 1.20 -8.13
N LEU A 484 -15.21 0.52 -8.55
CA LEU A 484 -14.07 0.21 -7.70
C LEU A 484 -13.30 1.48 -7.31
N VAL A 485 -13.10 2.41 -8.24
CA VAL A 485 -12.43 3.69 -7.96
C VAL A 485 -13.26 4.52 -6.98
N ALA A 486 -14.57 4.61 -7.16
CA ALA A 486 -15.40 5.36 -6.22
C ALA A 486 -15.55 4.68 -4.87
N ALA A 487 -15.66 3.36 -4.83
CA ALA A 487 -15.64 2.61 -3.59
C ALA A 487 -14.36 2.88 -2.77
N TYR A 488 -13.22 3.10 -3.45
CA TYR A 488 -11.97 3.50 -2.81
C TYR A 488 -11.98 4.96 -2.31
N VAL A 489 -12.54 5.89 -3.09
CA VAL A 489 -12.60 7.32 -2.74
C VAL A 489 -13.57 7.59 -1.57
N VAL A 490 -14.68 6.87 -1.48
CA VAL A 490 -15.75 7.11 -0.48
C VAL A 490 -15.44 6.49 0.91
N VAL A 491 -14.33 5.76 1.07
CA VAL A 491 -13.96 5.13 2.35
C VAL A 491 -13.74 6.20 3.45
N PRO A 492 -14.33 6.02 4.66
CA PRO A 492 -14.10 6.90 5.79
C PRO A 492 -12.60 7.03 6.12
N GLY A 493 -12.08 8.26 6.18
CA GLY A 493 -10.67 8.55 6.46
C GLY A 493 -9.77 8.73 5.23
N GLY A 494 -10.29 8.61 4.01
CA GLY A 494 -9.61 9.09 2.80
C GLY A 494 -9.75 10.61 2.62
N ALA A 495 -8.94 11.21 1.73
CA ALA A 495 -9.00 12.66 1.42
C ALA A 495 -10.40 13.16 0.98
N ALA A 496 -11.31 12.26 0.61
CA ALA A 496 -12.68 12.55 0.19
C ALA A 496 -13.73 12.36 1.31
N SER A 497 -13.35 12.09 2.56
CA SER A 497 -14.31 11.99 3.68
C SER A 497 -15.06 13.29 3.96
N LEU A 498 -14.58 14.42 3.41
CA LEU A 498 -15.21 15.74 3.44
C LEU A 498 -16.33 15.93 2.40
N PHE A 499 -16.43 15.07 1.37
CA PHE A 499 -17.36 15.26 0.25
C PHE A 499 -18.50 14.23 0.18
N ARG A 500 -18.78 13.56 1.31
CA ARG A 500 -19.72 12.43 1.41
C ARG A 500 -21.11 12.70 0.81
N ASN A 501 -21.61 13.94 0.85
CA ASN A 501 -22.95 14.29 0.36
C ASN A 501 -23.00 14.73 -1.12
N VAL A 502 -21.88 15.13 -1.72
CA VAL A 502 -21.85 15.63 -3.12
C VAL A 502 -21.42 14.54 -4.09
N LEU A 503 -20.63 13.56 -3.63
CA LEU A 503 -20.17 12.45 -4.47
C LEU A 503 -21.29 11.47 -4.82
N GLU A 504 -22.30 11.24 -3.96
CA GLU A 504 -23.34 10.23 -4.24
C GLU A 504 -24.14 10.54 -5.52
N THR A 505 -24.56 11.79 -5.72
CA THR A 505 -25.35 12.19 -6.90
C THR A 505 -24.49 12.36 -8.15
N SER A 506 -23.33 13.02 -8.02
CA SER A 506 -22.41 13.21 -9.15
C SER A 506 -21.84 11.89 -9.67
N PHE A 507 -21.69 10.90 -8.80
CA PHE A 507 -21.22 9.57 -9.16
C PHE A 507 -22.29 8.72 -9.85
N LEU A 508 -23.55 8.76 -9.38
CA LEU A 508 -24.68 8.15 -10.09
C LEU A 508 -24.83 8.77 -11.49
N VAL A 509 -24.65 10.08 -11.60
CA VAL A 509 -24.61 10.79 -12.89
C VAL A 509 -23.41 10.34 -13.75
N ALA A 510 -22.23 10.09 -13.19
CA ALA A 510 -21.08 9.57 -13.94
C ALA A 510 -21.30 8.14 -14.45
N ILE A 511 -21.90 7.26 -13.65
CA ILE A 511 -22.29 5.91 -14.09
C ILE A 511 -23.34 6.02 -15.21
N ALA A 512 -24.38 6.83 -15.02
CA ALA A 512 -25.42 7.05 -16.02
C ALA A 512 -24.86 7.68 -17.31
N ALA A 513 -23.99 8.68 -17.21
CA ALA A 513 -23.32 9.32 -18.32
C ALA A 513 -22.41 8.35 -19.09
N THR A 514 -21.70 7.46 -18.39
CA THR A 514 -20.90 6.40 -19.01
C THR A 514 -21.79 5.45 -19.82
N VAL A 515 -22.94 5.04 -19.27
CA VAL A 515 -23.93 4.23 -19.98
C VAL A 515 -24.47 4.97 -21.21
N ILE A 516 -24.78 6.27 -21.08
CA ILE A 516 -25.29 7.12 -22.17
C ILE A 516 -24.24 7.31 -23.27
N VAL A 517 -22.98 7.62 -22.93
CA VAL A 517 -21.89 7.80 -23.92
C VAL A 517 -21.64 6.50 -24.71
N LEU A 518 -21.69 5.35 -24.03
CA LEU A 518 -21.54 4.04 -24.67
C LEU A 518 -22.75 3.67 -25.55
N TYR A 519 -23.95 4.17 -25.21
CA TYR A 519 -25.16 4.01 -26.02
C TYR A 519 -25.17 4.95 -27.24
N VAL A 520 -24.80 6.23 -27.06
CA VAL A 520 -24.87 7.28 -28.08
C VAL A 520 -23.69 7.26 -29.05
N GLY A 521 -22.50 6.80 -28.63
CA GLY A 521 -21.29 6.74 -29.46
C GLY A 521 -21.38 5.89 -30.73
N ARG A 522 -22.52 5.24 -30.97
CA ARG A 522 -22.80 4.47 -32.20
C ARG A 522 -23.98 5.00 -33.04
N GLY A 523 -24.77 5.94 -32.53
CA GLY A 523 -25.92 6.52 -33.24
C GLY A 523 -25.53 7.50 -34.36
N SER A 524 -24.32 8.08 -34.30
CA SER A 524 -23.88 9.16 -35.21
C SER A 524 -23.24 8.70 -36.52
N ARG A 525 -23.10 7.38 -36.77
CA ARG A 525 -22.52 6.87 -38.04
C ARG A 525 -23.55 6.30 -39.03
N THR A 526 -24.84 6.51 -38.78
CA THR A 526 -25.91 6.11 -39.71
C THR A 526 -26.86 7.27 -40.03
N ALA A 527 -26.34 8.48 -40.20
CA ALA A 527 -27.04 9.48 -41.02
C ALA A 527 -26.72 9.15 -42.49
N LYS A 528 -27.65 8.45 -43.16
CA LYS A 528 -27.62 8.33 -44.63
C LYS A 528 -27.66 9.75 -45.20
N GLN A 529 -26.73 10.08 -46.11
CA GLN A 529 -26.92 11.21 -47.02
C GLN A 529 -28.27 11.05 -47.71
N PRO A 530 -29.12 12.09 -47.78
CA PRO A 530 -30.33 12.04 -48.58
C PRO A 530 -29.94 11.90 -50.05
N ALA A 531 -30.61 10.99 -50.76
CA ALA A 531 -30.40 10.78 -52.18
C ALA A 531 -30.70 12.09 -52.94
N MET A 532 -29.76 12.51 -53.77
CA MET A 532 -29.89 13.66 -54.66
C MET A 532 -30.93 13.32 -55.73
N ALA A 533 -32.00 14.11 -55.81
CA ALA A 533 -33.04 13.97 -56.84
C ALA A 533 -32.46 14.29 -58.23
N PRO A 534 -32.89 13.60 -59.31
CA PRO A 534 -32.43 13.92 -60.66
C PRO A 534 -32.97 15.27 -61.13
N GLN A 535 -32.10 16.10 -61.71
CA GLN A 535 -32.48 17.37 -62.34
C GLN A 535 -33.29 17.13 -63.63
N PRO A 536 -34.33 17.94 -63.91
CA PRO A 536 -35.01 17.91 -65.19
C PRO A 536 -34.17 18.58 -66.28
N THR A 537 -34.12 17.96 -67.44
CA THR A 537 -33.52 18.44 -68.68
C THR A 537 -34.25 19.70 -69.17
N LEU A 538 -33.50 20.80 -69.34
CA LEU A 538 -33.95 22.00 -70.05
C LEU A 538 -33.91 21.72 -71.56
N GLU A 539 -35.06 21.77 -72.21
CA GLU A 539 -35.16 21.91 -73.67
C GLU A 539 -34.67 23.31 -74.08
N SER A 540 -33.85 23.37 -75.13
CA SER A 540 -33.41 24.60 -75.79
C SER A 540 -34.29 24.90 -77.02
N PRO A 541 -34.41 26.17 -77.44
CA PRO A 541 -35.57 26.70 -78.16
C PRO A 541 -35.39 26.68 -79.69
N VAL A 542 -36.50 26.63 -80.43
CA VAL A 542 -36.57 27.09 -81.83
C VAL A 542 -37.91 27.79 -82.09
N ALA A 543 -37.79 29.06 -82.50
CA ALA A 543 -38.67 29.95 -83.25
C ALA A 543 -40.13 30.16 -82.80
#